data_AF-A0A7V2W707-F1
#
_entry.id   AF-A0A7V2W707-F1
#
_cell.length_a   1.000
_cell.length_b   1.000
_cell.length_c   1.000
_cell.angle_alpha   90.00
_cell.angle_beta   90.00
_cell.angle_gamma   90.00
#
_symmetry.space_group_name_H-M   'P 1'
#
loop_
_entity.id
_entity.type
_entity.pdbx_description
1 polymer ?
#
loop_
_entity_poly.entity_id
_entity_poly.type
_entity_poly.pdbx_seq_one_letter_code
_entity_poly.pdbx_strand_id
1 'polypeptide(L)'
;MSATNINPIEKKQRTIVQKGFDLLARENNYTQVVVVNKIKQLHFEVSRASLSNILNGKRAGSDALWNASRGIKQLVLQELGYEHDGKDFIKNNTPDWKPVIVPEYQEAGAAPKLNYIFHQKGRLRTEQKTAFFSTAQTELIEFGLSLNSFSNYFFTRNEEEYKAHIESLLKKGVHIKCYLLDPECNEARLYFNDRKIFVEEDCPGTEKIKTVLRRFKKIDREFKAAGHRGRFEIYTYKHIPNNYFLSVDGNSLNGKMMVSHYIYGELRANCPVLEFTKKDNPSLFKKYWNSLDKLMQGANKIKFD
;
A
#
# COMPACT_ATOMS: atom_id res chain seq x y z
N MET A 1 -40.41 -21.91 -8.49
CA MET A 1 -39.59 -20.82 -7.92
C MET A 1 -38.43 -21.47 -7.17
N SER A 2 -37.20 -21.30 -7.66
CA SER A 2 -36.01 -21.95 -7.12
C SER A 2 -35.65 -21.35 -5.76
N ALA A 3 -35.67 -22.16 -4.71
CA ALA A 3 -35.11 -21.83 -3.41
C ALA A 3 -33.60 -21.66 -3.58
N THR A 4 -33.15 -20.42 -3.74
CA THR A 4 -31.74 -20.10 -3.88
C THR A 4 -31.05 -20.51 -2.59
N ASN A 5 -30.10 -21.44 -2.65
CA ASN A 5 -29.28 -21.84 -1.50
C ASN A 5 -28.47 -20.63 -1.04
N ILE A 6 -29.01 -19.84 -0.10
CA ILE A 6 -28.32 -18.68 0.47
C ILE A 6 -27.15 -19.21 1.28
N ASN A 7 -25.94 -18.74 0.97
CA ASN A 7 -24.72 -19.07 1.68
C ASN A 7 -24.92 -18.82 3.20
N PRO A 8 -24.61 -19.80 4.08
CA PRO A 8 -24.75 -19.65 5.54
C PRO A 8 -24.08 -18.38 6.10
N ILE A 9 -22.98 -17.94 5.49
CA ILE A 9 -22.26 -16.72 5.86
C ILE A 9 -23.10 -15.48 5.56
N GLU A 10 -23.70 -15.40 4.36
CA GLU A 10 -24.57 -14.29 3.97
C GLU A 10 -25.81 -14.23 4.87
N LYS A 11 -26.40 -15.40 5.18
CA LYS A 11 -27.53 -15.47 6.11
C LYS A 11 -27.17 -14.90 7.47
N LYS A 12 -26.01 -15.28 8.02
CA LYS A 12 -25.50 -14.77 9.29
C LYS A 12 -25.28 -13.25 9.26
N GLN A 13 -24.65 -12.73 8.21
CA GLN A 13 -24.41 -11.29 8.05
C GLN A 13 -25.72 -10.50 7.94
N ARG A 14 -26.73 -11.03 7.24
CA ARG A 14 -28.06 -10.41 7.16
C ARG A 14 -28.73 -10.35 8.52
N THR A 15 -28.70 -11.44 9.29
CA THR A 15 -29.23 -11.47 10.65
C THR A 15 -28.57 -10.41 11.53
N ILE A 16 -27.24 -10.27 11.45
CA ILE A 16 -26.50 -9.23 12.18
C ILE A 16 -27.00 -7.84 11.80
N VAL A 17 -27.13 -7.56 10.50
CA VAL A 17 -27.56 -6.25 10.00
C VAL A 17 -28.98 -5.91 10.44
N GLN A 18 -29.91 -6.86 10.31
CA GLN A 18 -31.31 -6.67 10.69
C GLN A 18 -31.46 -6.43 12.20
N LYS A 19 -30.97 -7.36 13.03
CA LYS A 19 -31.08 -7.26 14.48
C LYS A 19 -30.37 -6.03 15.04
N GLY A 20 -29.19 -5.71 14.50
CA GLY A 20 -28.43 -4.56 14.98
C GLY A 20 -29.06 -3.23 14.54
N PHE A 21 -29.66 -3.17 13.34
CA PHE A 21 -30.44 -2.01 12.92
C PHE A 21 -31.68 -1.81 13.80
N ASP A 22 -32.43 -2.88 14.07
CA ASP A 22 -33.62 -2.83 14.93
C ASP A 22 -33.27 -2.37 16.35
N LEU A 23 -32.14 -2.83 16.88
CA LEU A 23 -31.62 -2.40 18.18
C LEU A 23 -31.25 -0.91 18.17
N LEU A 24 -30.51 -0.43 17.16
CA LEU A 24 -30.15 1.00 17.04
C LEU A 24 -31.38 1.90 16.85
N ALA A 25 -32.38 1.44 16.09
CA ALA A 25 -33.63 2.15 15.89
C ALA A 25 -34.44 2.22 17.19
N ARG A 26 -34.47 1.15 17.98
CA ARG A 26 -35.21 1.11 19.25
C ARG A 26 -34.57 1.93 20.36
N GLU A 27 -33.26 1.79 20.56
CA GLU A 27 -32.58 2.42 21.70
C GLU A 27 -32.27 3.90 21.45
N ASN A 28 -31.90 4.26 20.20
CA ASN A 28 -31.44 5.61 19.86
C ASN A 28 -32.30 6.34 18.81
N ASN A 29 -33.44 5.76 18.36
CA ASN A 29 -34.29 6.32 17.30
C ASN A 29 -33.56 6.56 15.97
N TYR A 30 -32.53 5.76 15.67
CA TYR A 30 -31.76 5.96 14.44
C TYR A 30 -32.51 5.52 13.19
N THR A 31 -32.48 6.41 12.19
CA THR A 31 -32.98 6.11 10.84
C THR A 31 -31.92 5.37 10.03
N GLN A 32 -32.31 4.76 8.91
CA GLN A 32 -31.34 4.17 7.96
C GLN A 32 -30.28 5.18 7.49
N VAL A 33 -30.64 6.46 7.36
CA VAL A 33 -29.72 7.52 6.94
C VAL A 33 -28.65 7.75 8.01
N VAL A 34 -29.08 7.87 9.26
CA VAL A 34 -28.20 8.05 10.43
C VAL A 34 -27.23 6.87 10.55
N VAL A 35 -27.74 5.64 10.49
CA VAL A 35 -26.93 4.43 10.58
C VAL A 35 -25.90 4.35 9.46
N VAL A 36 -26.28 4.66 8.21
CA VAL A 36 -25.33 4.68 7.08
C VAL A 36 -24.23 5.71 7.31
N ASN A 37 -24.57 6.92 7.76
CA ASN A 37 -23.56 7.96 7.95
C ASN A 37 -22.59 7.62 9.09
N LYS A 38 -23.11 7.11 10.22
CA LYS A 38 -22.28 6.67 11.35
C LYS A 38 -21.38 5.50 10.98
N ILE A 39 -21.89 4.50 10.24
CA ILE A 39 -21.10 3.37 9.78
C ILE A 39 -19.97 3.80 8.83
N LYS A 40 -20.20 4.84 8.00
CA LYS A 40 -19.14 5.45 7.20
C LYS A 40 -18.07 6.13 8.05
N GLN A 41 -18.42 6.74 9.19
CA GLN A 41 -17.42 7.27 10.14
C GLN A 41 -16.54 6.18 10.75
N LEU A 42 -17.05 4.95 10.80
CA LEU A 42 -16.31 3.77 11.22
C LEU A 42 -15.52 3.12 10.05
N HIS A 43 -15.41 3.80 8.91
CA HIS A 43 -14.69 3.36 7.70
C HIS A 43 -15.29 2.13 7.00
N PHE A 44 -16.60 1.90 7.14
CA PHE A 44 -17.30 0.87 6.35
C PHE A 44 -18.20 1.51 5.29
N GLU A 45 -17.88 1.24 4.02
CA GLU A 45 -18.60 1.82 2.90
C GLU A 45 -19.87 1.02 2.58
N VAL A 46 -21.03 1.64 2.83
CA VAL A 46 -22.36 1.10 2.51
C VAL A 46 -23.25 2.22 1.97
N SER A 47 -23.92 1.96 0.85
CA SER A 47 -24.93 2.90 0.33
C SER A 47 -26.27 2.70 1.04
N ARG A 48 -27.10 3.76 1.12
CA ARG A 48 -28.47 3.66 1.64
C ARG A 48 -29.31 2.62 0.90
N ALA A 49 -29.16 2.54 -0.43
CA ALA A 49 -29.84 1.56 -1.25
C ALA A 49 -29.40 0.13 -0.90
N SER A 50 -28.08 -0.08 -0.69
CA SER A 50 -27.53 -1.37 -0.28
C SER A 50 -28.06 -1.79 1.10
N LEU A 51 -28.03 -0.89 2.10
CA LEU A 51 -28.56 -1.19 3.43
C LEU A 51 -30.06 -1.53 3.37
N SER A 52 -30.84 -0.74 2.64
CA SER A 52 -32.27 -1.01 2.44
C SER A 52 -32.53 -2.36 1.78
N ASN A 53 -31.75 -2.72 0.76
CA ASN A 53 -31.85 -4.04 0.13
C ASN A 53 -31.52 -5.16 1.12
N ILE A 54 -30.51 -5.00 1.97
CA ILE A 54 -30.14 -5.99 2.97
C ILE A 54 -31.27 -6.19 3.98
N LEU A 55 -31.80 -5.09 4.54
CA LEU A 55 -32.88 -5.11 5.53
C LEU A 55 -34.15 -5.77 4.98
N ASN A 56 -34.50 -5.47 3.72
CA ASN A 56 -35.67 -6.01 3.05
C ASN A 56 -35.47 -7.41 2.44
N GLY A 57 -34.38 -8.11 2.77
CA GLY A 57 -34.12 -9.47 2.27
C GLY A 57 -33.81 -9.55 0.76
N LYS A 58 -33.58 -8.41 0.09
CA LYS A 58 -33.22 -8.35 -1.34
C LYS A 58 -31.73 -8.65 -1.55
N ARG A 59 -31.36 -9.01 -2.78
CA ARG A 59 -29.96 -9.26 -3.16
C ARG A 59 -29.11 -8.01 -2.94
N ALA A 60 -27.95 -8.20 -2.32
CA ALA A 60 -26.93 -7.18 -2.11
C ALA A 60 -25.57 -7.79 -2.47
N GLY A 61 -24.60 -6.97 -2.89
CA GLY A 61 -23.24 -7.44 -3.14
C GLY A 61 -22.59 -7.95 -1.86
N SER A 62 -21.71 -8.95 -1.97
CA SER A 62 -20.97 -9.56 -0.86
C SER A 62 -20.26 -8.50 0.00
N ASP A 63 -19.60 -7.53 -0.65
CA ASP A 63 -18.82 -6.49 0.02
C ASP A 63 -19.71 -5.54 0.80
N ALA A 64 -20.87 -5.17 0.23
CA ALA A 64 -21.84 -4.31 0.90
C ALA A 64 -22.45 -5.00 2.13
N LEU A 65 -22.71 -6.30 2.04
CA LEU A 65 -23.23 -7.10 3.15
C LEU A 65 -22.18 -7.29 4.26
N TRP A 66 -20.92 -7.54 3.88
CA TRP A 66 -19.81 -7.64 4.81
C TRP A 66 -19.55 -6.30 5.53
N ASN A 67 -19.47 -5.19 4.79
CA ASN A 67 -19.28 -3.84 5.34
C ASN A 67 -20.44 -3.46 6.27
N ALA A 68 -21.69 -3.68 5.86
CA ALA A 68 -22.85 -3.38 6.70
C ALA A 68 -22.85 -4.20 8.00
N SER A 69 -22.52 -5.50 7.91
CA SER A 69 -22.47 -6.38 9.08
C SER A 69 -21.39 -5.96 10.08
N ARG A 70 -20.19 -5.59 9.60
CA ARG A 70 -19.09 -5.13 10.45
C ARG A 70 -19.37 -3.76 11.05
N GLY A 71 -19.85 -2.83 10.22
CA GLY A 71 -20.25 -1.49 10.65
C GLY A 71 -21.31 -1.48 11.73
N ILE A 72 -22.40 -2.25 11.55
CA ILE A 72 -23.47 -2.35 12.55
C ILE A 72 -22.96 -2.95 13.86
N LYS A 73 -22.15 -4.01 13.82
CA LYS A 73 -21.57 -4.59 15.04
C LYS A 73 -20.75 -3.57 15.81
N GLN A 74 -19.87 -2.85 15.13
CA GLN A 74 -19.01 -1.88 15.77
C GLN A 74 -19.81 -0.70 16.32
N LEU A 75 -20.81 -0.21 15.58
CA LEU A 75 -21.68 0.88 16.02
C LEU A 75 -22.50 0.49 17.26
N VAL A 76 -23.11 -0.70 17.26
CA VAL A 76 -23.86 -1.24 18.41
C VAL A 76 -22.95 -1.43 19.63
N LEU A 77 -21.74 -1.93 19.44
CA LEU A 77 -20.78 -2.10 20.53
C LEU A 77 -20.35 -0.75 21.12
N GLN A 78 -20.02 0.23 20.27
CA GLN A 78 -19.53 1.53 20.73
C GLN A 78 -20.61 2.38 21.41
N GLU A 79 -21.83 2.40 20.85
CA GLU A 79 -22.87 3.30 21.35
C GLU A 79 -23.82 2.67 22.38
N LEU A 80 -24.02 1.34 22.32
CA LEU A 80 -24.98 0.64 23.17
C LEU A 80 -24.31 -0.38 24.11
N GLY A 81 -23.09 -0.82 23.80
CA GLY A 81 -22.34 -1.79 24.60
C GLY A 81 -22.81 -3.23 24.39
N TYR A 82 -23.49 -3.52 23.28
CA TYR A 82 -23.91 -4.88 22.96
C TYR A 82 -22.92 -5.55 22.01
N GLU A 83 -22.61 -6.81 22.27
CA GLU A 83 -21.78 -7.66 21.40
C GLU A 83 -22.64 -8.75 20.77
N HIS A 84 -22.32 -9.14 19.52
CA HIS A 84 -23.08 -10.16 18.82
C HIS A 84 -22.47 -11.55 19.02
N ASP A 85 -23.13 -12.43 19.79
CA ASP A 85 -22.64 -13.77 20.18
C ASP A 85 -22.68 -14.82 19.06
N GLY A 86 -23.30 -14.49 17.93
CA GLY A 86 -23.48 -15.38 16.80
C GLY A 86 -24.95 -15.68 16.50
N LYS A 87 -25.84 -15.41 17.45
CA LYS A 87 -27.30 -15.48 17.34
C LYS A 87 -27.98 -14.14 17.60
N ASP A 88 -27.55 -13.40 18.61
CA ASP A 88 -28.15 -12.13 19.01
C ASP A 88 -27.12 -11.13 19.56
N PHE A 89 -27.58 -9.89 19.78
CA PHE A 89 -26.84 -8.86 20.50
C PHE A 89 -27.10 -8.99 22.00
N ILE A 90 -26.04 -9.28 22.76
CA ILE A 90 -26.06 -9.41 24.22
C ILE A 90 -25.34 -8.22 24.85
N LYS A 91 -25.88 -7.69 25.95
CA LYS A 91 -25.28 -6.56 26.66
C LYS A 91 -23.96 -7.00 27.28
N ASN A 92 -22.87 -6.32 26.96
CA ASN A 92 -21.51 -6.63 27.41
C ASN A 92 -20.83 -5.39 28.01
N ASN A 93 -21.56 -4.67 28.88
CA ASN A 93 -21.05 -3.46 29.51
C ASN A 93 -20.25 -3.84 30.75
N THR A 94 -18.97 -3.48 30.78
CA THR A 94 -18.19 -3.46 32.01
C THR A 94 -18.65 -2.29 32.90
N PRO A 95 -18.39 -2.30 34.23
CA PRO A 95 -18.79 -1.21 35.12
C PRO A 95 -18.25 0.17 34.74
N ASP A 96 -17.13 0.21 34.02
CA ASP A 96 -16.45 1.40 33.51
C ASP A 96 -16.83 1.76 32.06
N TRP A 97 -17.69 0.96 31.42
CA TRP A 97 -18.11 1.20 30.03
C TRP A 97 -18.90 2.51 29.91
N LYS A 98 -18.56 3.31 28.90
CA LYS A 98 -19.28 4.54 28.55
C LYS A 98 -19.58 4.52 27.05
N PRO A 99 -20.76 4.99 26.63
CA PRO A 99 -21.11 5.07 25.22
C PRO A 99 -20.16 6.03 24.50
N VAL A 100 -19.62 5.57 23.36
CA VAL A 100 -18.83 6.37 22.44
C VAL A 100 -19.72 6.73 21.26
N ILE A 101 -20.30 7.95 21.30
CA ILE A 101 -21.20 8.42 20.25
C ILE A 101 -20.42 8.64 18.96
N VAL A 102 -20.79 7.91 17.91
CA VAL A 102 -20.23 8.10 16.57
C VAL A 102 -20.93 9.28 15.93
N PRO A 103 -20.24 10.31 15.44
CA PRO A 103 -20.90 11.48 14.88
C PRO A 103 -21.70 11.13 13.59
N GLU A 104 -22.86 11.76 13.40
CA GLU A 104 -23.71 11.56 12.21
C GLU A 104 -23.15 12.22 10.95
N TYR A 105 -22.35 13.25 11.14
CA TYR A 105 -21.69 14.00 10.09
C TYR A 105 -20.24 14.18 10.51
N GLN A 106 -19.31 14.08 9.56
CA GLN A 106 -18.06 14.78 9.79
C GLN A 106 -18.43 16.25 9.85
N GLU A 107 -18.25 16.89 11.00
CA GLU A 107 -17.88 18.30 10.95
C GLU A 107 -16.77 18.40 9.92
N ALA A 108 -16.80 19.41 9.05
CA ALA A 108 -15.75 19.65 8.07
C ALA A 108 -14.37 19.97 8.73
N GLY A 109 -14.13 19.55 9.97
CA GLY A 109 -12.82 19.26 10.51
C GLY A 109 -12.30 17.98 9.85
N ALA A 110 -11.48 18.18 8.81
CA ALA A 110 -10.76 17.17 8.07
C ALA A 110 -10.46 15.92 8.92
N ALA A 111 -10.90 14.74 8.46
CA ALA A 111 -10.24 13.49 8.83
C ALA A 111 -8.74 13.77 8.88
N PRO A 112 -8.02 13.46 9.98
CA PRO A 112 -6.66 13.95 10.21
C PRO A 112 -5.91 13.74 8.91
N LYS A 113 -5.61 14.85 8.22
CA LYS A 113 -5.09 14.79 6.86
C LYS A 113 -3.83 13.98 6.99
N LEU A 114 -3.86 12.73 6.54
CA LEU A 114 -2.71 11.87 6.67
C LEU A 114 -1.63 12.63 5.93
N ASN A 115 -0.55 13.00 6.63
CA ASN A 115 0.58 13.71 6.03
C ASN A 115 1.41 12.77 5.13
N TYR A 116 0.73 11.81 4.49
CA TYR A 116 1.22 10.83 3.56
C TYR A 116 0.07 10.44 2.61
N ILE A 117 0.43 10.04 1.40
CA ILE A 117 -0.47 9.51 0.39
C ILE A 117 -0.39 7.99 0.44
N PHE A 118 -1.53 7.30 0.48
CA PHE A 118 -1.62 5.84 0.49
C PHE A 118 -2.16 5.34 -0.84
N HIS A 119 -1.30 4.65 -1.60
CA HIS A 119 -1.65 4.05 -2.88
C HIS A 119 -2.04 2.59 -2.67
N GLN A 120 -3.34 2.34 -2.46
CA GLN A 120 -3.85 1.01 -2.11
C GLN A 120 -3.65 -0.05 -3.21
N LYS A 121 -3.71 0.35 -4.48
CA LYS A 121 -3.62 -0.56 -5.64
C LYS A 121 -2.18 -0.99 -5.98
N GLY A 122 -1.22 -0.56 -5.15
CA GLY A 122 0.19 -0.89 -5.28
C GLY A 122 0.93 -0.07 -6.32
N ARG A 123 1.49 -0.73 -7.34
CA ARG A 123 2.43 -0.12 -8.28
C ARG A 123 1.84 1.14 -8.93
N LEU A 124 2.58 2.23 -8.79
CA LEU A 124 2.25 3.51 -9.41
C LEU A 124 2.34 3.46 -10.93
N ARG A 125 1.55 4.32 -11.58
CA ARG A 125 1.70 4.57 -13.01
C ARG A 125 3.03 5.28 -13.29
N THR A 126 3.52 5.15 -14.52
CA THR A 126 4.81 5.73 -14.93
C THR A 126 4.83 7.24 -14.67
N GLU A 127 3.74 7.94 -14.98
CA GLU A 127 3.62 9.39 -14.87
C GLU A 127 3.67 9.85 -13.40
N GLN A 128 3.02 9.10 -12.51
CA GLN A 128 3.07 9.38 -11.07
C GLN A 128 4.48 9.19 -10.52
N LYS A 129 5.17 8.14 -10.97
CA LYS A 129 6.53 7.84 -10.55
C LYS A 129 7.52 8.89 -11.05
N THR A 130 7.43 9.29 -12.32
CA THR A 130 8.30 10.33 -12.89
C THR A 130 8.03 11.69 -12.28
N ALA A 131 6.75 12.05 -12.08
CA ALA A 131 6.38 13.26 -11.33
C ALA A 131 7.01 13.27 -9.93
N PHE A 132 6.98 12.12 -9.23
CA PHE A 132 7.59 12.01 -7.91
C PHE A 132 9.10 12.30 -7.94
N PHE A 133 9.90 11.66 -8.81
CA PHE A 133 11.35 11.90 -8.79
C PHE A 133 11.82 13.12 -9.60
N SER A 134 10.96 13.75 -10.39
CA SER A 134 11.32 14.89 -11.26
C SER A 134 11.93 16.08 -10.53
N THR A 135 11.62 16.23 -9.23
CA THR A 135 12.09 17.33 -8.40
C THR A 135 13.42 17.07 -7.69
N ALA A 136 14.06 15.91 -7.92
CA ALA A 136 15.32 15.56 -7.30
C ALA A 136 16.41 16.60 -7.61
N GLN A 137 17.17 17.00 -6.60
CA GLN A 137 18.23 18.00 -6.71
C GLN A 137 19.64 17.40 -6.58
N THR A 138 19.77 16.34 -5.79
CA THR A 138 21.07 15.76 -5.40
C THR A 138 21.11 14.26 -5.61
N GLU A 139 20.06 13.53 -5.22
CA GLU A 139 20.10 12.08 -5.19
C GLU A 139 18.72 11.45 -5.43
N LEU A 140 18.74 10.36 -6.21
CA LEU A 140 17.62 9.44 -6.39
C LEU A 140 18.08 8.03 -6.04
N ILE A 141 17.43 7.37 -5.10
CA ILE A 141 17.73 6.00 -4.69
C ILE A 141 16.55 5.10 -5.04
N GLU A 142 16.83 4.06 -5.81
CA GLU A 142 15.95 2.92 -6.07
C GLU A 142 16.49 1.71 -5.33
N PHE A 143 15.75 1.19 -4.34
CA PHE A 143 16.16 0.04 -3.54
C PHE A 143 15.09 -1.04 -3.59
N GLY A 144 15.44 -2.24 -4.04
CA GLY A 144 14.53 -3.37 -4.01
C GLY A 144 15.18 -4.67 -4.45
N LEU A 145 14.40 -5.76 -4.54
CA LEU A 145 14.98 -7.08 -4.78
C LEU A 145 15.66 -7.21 -6.14
N SER A 146 14.92 -6.94 -7.22
CA SER A 146 15.42 -7.11 -8.59
C SER A 146 15.43 -5.84 -9.41
N LEU A 147 14.65 -4.81 -9.03
CA LEU A 147 14.45 -3.61 -9.84
C LEU A 147 14.01 -3.90 -11.30
N ASN A 148 13.34 -5.03 -11.53
CA ASN A 148 12.94 -5.46 -12.88
C ASN A 148 12.05 -4.42 -13.58
N SER A 149 11.03 -3.88 -12.92
CA SER A 149 10.18 -2.85 -13.52
C SER A 149 10.95 -1.58 -13.88
N PHE A 150 11.84 -1.13 -12.98
CA PHE A 150 12.65 0.07 -13.18
C PHE A 150 13.57 -0.08 -14.39
N SER A 151 14.34 -1.18 -14.48
CA SER A 151 15.21 -1.43 -15.64
C SER A 151 14.45 -1.64 -16.95
N ASN A 152 13.27 -2.27 -16.89
CA ASN A 152 12.47 -2.55 -18.08
C ASN A 152 11.88 -1.28 -18.71
N TYR A 153 11.57 -0.25 -17.91
CA TYR A 153 11.02 1.00 -18.43
C TYR A 153 11.93 1.71 -19.44
N PHE A 154 13.26 1.54 -19.34
CA PHE A 154 14.20 2.09 -20.33
C PHE A 154 14.08 1.45 -21.73
N PHE A 155 13.52 0.24 -21.83
CA PHE A 155 13.45 -0.50 -23.09
C PHE A 155 12.03 -0.66 -23.63
N THR A 156 11.01 -0.55 -22.78
CA THR A 156 9.61 -0.84 -23.16
C THR A 156 8.70 0.37 -23.12
N ARG A 157 9.14 1.51 -22.59
CA ARG A 157 8.34 2.76 -22.58
C ARG A 157 8.86 3.70 -23.65
N ASN A 158 8.00 4.61 -24.09
CA ASN A 158 8.44 5.72 -24.91
C ASN A 158 9.54 6.47 -24.15
N GLU A 159 10.61 6.86 -24.86
CA GLU A 159 11.75 7.54 -24.23
C GLU A 159 11.31 8.80 -23.50
N GLU A 160 10.37 9.57 -24.07
CA GLU A 160 9.83 10.80 -23.48
C GLU A 160 9.06 10.54 -22.18
N GLU A 161 8.39 9.38 -22.07
CA GLU A 161 7.60 9.02 -20.88
C GLU A 161 8.47 8.67 -19.67
N TYR A 162 9.74 8.30 -19.86
CA TYR A 162 10.56 7.79 -18.76
C TYR A 162 12.04 8.13 -18.85
N LYS A 163 12.72 7.67 -19.92
CA LYS A 163 14.18 7.80 -20.05
C LYS A 163 14.61 9.27 -20.07
N ALA A 164 13.88 10.13 -20.78
CA ALA A 164 14.14 11.56 -20.84
C ALA A 164 14.11 12.23 -19.46
N HIS A 165 13.24 11.78 -18.55
CA HIS A 165 13.22 12.30 -17.18
C HIS A 165 14.47 11.91 -16.38
N ILE A 166 14.94 10.66 -16.52
CA ILE A 166 16.18 10.19 -15.88
C ILE A 166 17.39 10.94 -16.43
N GLU A 167 17.48 11.11 -17.75
CA GLU A 167 18.53 11.90 -18.38
C GLU A 167 18.52 13.36 -17.94
N SER A 168 17.34 13.97 -17.80
CA SER A 168 17.19 15.34 -17.32
C SER A 168 17.78 15.50 -15.91
N LEU A 169 17.54 14.54 -15.02
CA LEU A 169 18.14 14.52 -13.68
C LEU A 169 19.67 14.38 -13.74
N LEU A 170 20.18 13.44 -14.55
CA LEU A 170 21.62 13.26 -14.73
C LEU A 170 22.29 14.51 -15.32
N LYS A 171 21.67 15.18 -16.31
CA LYS A 171 22.16 16.44 -16.88
C LYS A 171 22.25 17.55 -15.82
N LYS A 172 21.29 17.60 -14.88
CA LYS A 172 21.28 18.54 -13.74
C LYS A 172 22.36 18.25 -12.68
N GLY A 173 22.98 17.08 -12.69
CA GLY A 173 23.99 16.68 -11.71
C GLY A 173 23.48 15.72 -10.63
N VAL A 174 22.25 15.23 -10.72
CA VAL A 174 21.67 14.30 -9.74
C VAL A 174 22.37 12.94 -9.81
N HIS A 175 22.69 12.34 -8.67
CA HIS A 175 23.20 10.98 -8.59
C HIS A 175 22.06 9.97 -8.42
N ILE A 176 21.98 9.01 -9.32
CA ILE A 176 20.96 7.96 -9.33
C ILE A 176 21.61 6.65 -8.89
N LYS A 177 21.15 6.08 -7.79
CA LYS A 177 21.71 4.86 -7.20
C LYS A 177 20.66 3.76 -7.20
N CYS A 178 21.01 2.62 -7.78
CA CYS A 178 20.15 1.44 -7.86
C CYS A 178 20.74 0.33 -6.99
N TYR A 179 20.00 -0.11 -5.98
CA TYR A 179 20.36 -1.19 -5.08
C TYR A 179 19.47 -2.39 -5.35
N LEU A 180 20.08 -3.51 -5.74
CA LEU A 180 19.41 -4.79 -5.92
C LEU A 180 20.04 -5.91 -5.12
N LEU A 181 19.27 -6.93 -4.78
CA LEU A 181 19.77 -8.06 -4.00
C LEU A 181 20.84 -8.79 -4.81
N ASP A 182 21.92 -9.20 -4.17
CA ASP A 182 22.97 -10.01 -4.79
C ASP A 182 22.38 -11.38 -5.19
N PRO A 183 22.34 -11.75 -6.49
CA PRO A 183 21.72 -13.01 -6.91
C PRO A 183 22.46 -14.24 -6.40
N GLU A 184 23.74 -14.09 -6.01
CA GLU A 184 24.60 -15.19 -5.57
C GLU A 184 24.64 -15.32 -4.04
N CYS A 185 23.95 -14.46 -3.28
CA CYS A 185 23.90 -14.56 -1.83
C CYS A 185 22.86 -15.58 -1.34
N ASN A 186 23.10 -16.13 -0.14
CA ASN A 186 22.19 -17.10 0.47
C ASN A 186 20.81 -16.50 0.76
N GLU A 187 20.76 -15.22 1.11
CA GLU A 187 19.55 -14.48 1.42
C GLU A 187 18.61 -14.37 0.21
N ALA A 188 19.16 -14.22 -1.00
CA ALA A 188 18.39 -14.26 -2.23
C ALA A 188 17.75 -15.63 -2.45
N ARG A 189 18.52 -16.70 -2.31
CA ARG A 189 18.01 -18.06 -2.42
C ARG A 189 16.90 -18.33 -1.41
N LEU A 190 17.11 -17.97 -0.14
CA LEU A 190 16.11 -18.14 0.92
C LEU A 190 14.82 -17.37 0.61
N TYR A 191 14.94 -16.09 0.26
CA TYR A 191 13.79 -15.23 -0.02
C TYR A 191 12.92 -15.75 -1.17
N PHE A 192 13.53 -16.12 -2.30
CA PHE A 192 12.77 -16.57 -3.46
C PHE A 192 12.22 -17.98 -3.30
N ASN A 193 12.93 -18.87 -2.60
CA ASN A 193 12.42 -20.22 -2.34
C ASN A 193 11.19 -20.21 -1.43
N ASP A 194 11.20 -19.40 -0.38
CA ASP A 194 10.07 -19.25 0.54
C ASP A 194 8.81 -18.74 -0.18
N ARG A 195 8.96 -17.76 -1.09
CA ARG A 195 7.83 -17.16 -1.82
C ARG A 195 7.30 -17.97 -3.00
N LYS A 196 8.12 -18.85 -3.59
CA LYS A 196 7.73 -19.67 -4.75
C LYS A 196 6.50 -20.55 -4.48
N ILE A 197 6.22 -20.84 -3.21
CA ILE A 197 5.06 -21.64 -2.76
C ILE A 197 3.73 -20.94 -3.10
N PHE A 198 3.70 -19.61 -3.03
CA PHE A 198 2.47 -18.82 -3.13
C PHE A 198 2.39 -17.94 -4.37
N VAL A 199 3.53 -17.69 -5.02
CA VAL A 199 3.61 -16.82 -6.20
C VAL A 199 4.19 -17.62 -7.36
N GLU A 200 3.32 -17.99 -8.30
CA GLU A 200 3.74 -18.55 -9.58
C GLU A 200 4.43 -17.45 -10.40
N GLU A 201 5.71 -17.66 -10.70
CA GLU A 201 6.45 -16.81 -11.63
C GLU A 201 7.19 -17.68 -12.65
N ASP A 202 7.10 -17.29 -13.93
CA ASP A 202 7.73 -18.02 -15.05
C ASP A 202 9.27 -18.08 -14.97
N CYS A 203 9.88 -17.23 -14.15
CA CYS A 203 11.33 -17.10 -14.05
C CYS A 203 11.77 -16.96 -12.58
N PRO A 204 12.77 -17.76 -12.14
CA PRO A 204 13.34 -17.64 -10.79
C PRO A 204 13.80 -16.21 -10.49
N GLY A 205 13.56 -15.75 -9.26
CA GLY A 205 13.89 -14.38 -8.87
C GLY A 205 15.37 -14.01 -9.01
N THR A 206 16.29 -14.96 -8.78
CA THR A 206 17.74 -14.77 -8.98
C THR A 206 18.10 -14.58 -10.45
N GLU A 207 17.46 -15.31 -11.37
CA GLU A 207 17.65 -15.14 -12.81
C GLU A 207 17.07 -13.81 -13.33
N LYS A 208 15.97 -13.34 -12.71
CA LYS A 208 15.46 -11.99 -12.95
C LYS A 208 16.51 -10.94 -12.56
N ILE A 209 17.16 -11.06 -11.40
CA ILE A 209 18.21 -10.15 -10.96
C ILE A 209 19.37 -10.12 -11.98
N LYS A 210 19.87 -11.28 -12.42
CA LYS A 210 20.92 -11.37 -13.45
C LYS A 210 20.52 -10.71 -14.77
N THR A 211 19.27 -10.85 -15.17
CA THR A 211 18.71 -10.19 -16.36
C THR A 211 18.71 -8.67 -16.20
N VAL A 212 18.34 -8.19 -15.01
CA VAL A 212 18.36 -6.76 -14.70
C VAL A 212 19.79 -6.20 -14.68
N LEU A 213 20.77 -6.92 -14.13
CA LEU A 213 22.17 -6.51 -14.18
C LEU A 213 22.68 -6.35 -15.62
N ARG A 214 22.30 -7.26 -16.54
CA ARG A 214 22.60 -7.13 -17.97
C ARG A 214 21.97 -5.90 -18.61
N ARG A 215 20.74 -5.54 -18.23
CA ARG A 215 20.07 -4.31 -18.67
C ARG A 215 20.75 -3.06 -18.12
N PHE A 216 21.08 -3.05 -16.83
CA PHE A 216 21.80 -1.95 -16.22
C PHE A 216 23.19 -1.75 -16.82
N LYS A 217 23.89 -2.81 -17.22
CA LYS A 217 25.15 -2.69 -17.96
C LYS A 217 25.00 -1.91 -19.27
N LYS A 218 23.89 -2.10 -19.99
CA LYS A 218 23.59 -1.34 -21.22
C LYS A 218 23.29 0.12 -20.90
N ILE A 219 22.43 0.37 -19.91
CA ILE A 219 22.03 1.73 -19.49
C ILE A 219 23.25 2.52 -18.96
N ASP A 220 24.11 1.90 -18.16
CA ASP A 220 25.33 2.51 -17.60
C ASP A 220 26.30 2.94 -18.71
N ARG A 221 26.51 2.08 -19.72
CA ARG A 221 27.35 2.41 -20.88
C ARG A 221 26.80 3.60 -21.67
N GLU A 222 25.49 3.60 -21.89
CA GLU A 222 24.79 4.69 -22.59
C GLU A 222 24.95 6.03 -21.85
N PHE A 223 24.67 6.07 -20.55
CA PHE A 223 24.78 7.31 -19.78
C PHE A 223 26.22 7.78 -19.56
N LYS A 224 27.19 6.87 -19.48
CA LYS A 224 28.62 7.23 -19.48
C LYS A 224 29.04 7.85 -20.80
N ALA A 225 28.62 7.27 -21.94
CA ALA A 225 28.91 7.82 -23.26
C ALA A 225 28.31 9.22 -23.45
N ALA A 226 27.14 9.47 -22.86
CA ALA A 226 26.47 10.77 -22.90
C ALA A 226 27.12 11.87 -22.01
N GLY A 227 28.11 11.52 -21.17
CA GLY A 227 28.92 12.49 -20.43
C GLY A 227 28.14 13.41 -19.47
N HIS A 228 27.06 12.90 -18.87
CA HIS A 228 26.24 13.70 -17.95
C HIS A 228 26.98 14.08 -16.67
N ARG A 229 26.58 15.18 -16.03
CA ARG A 229 27.18 15.68 -14.77
C ARG A 229 26.89 14.75 -13.58
N GLY A 230 25.68 14.19 -13.56
CA GLY A 230 25.23 13.22 -12.57
C GLY A 230 25.85 11.84 -12.81
N ARG A 231 25.61 10.92 -11.88
CA ARG A 231 26.12 9.54 -11.98
C ARG A 231 24.98 8.54 -11.90
N PHE A 232 25.03 7.52 -12.73
CA PHE A 232 24.17 6.35 -12.61
C PHE A 232 25.00 5.22 -12.00
N GLU A 233 24.61 4.74 -10.82
CA GLU A 233 25.41 3.81 -10.02
C GLU A 233 24.58 2.59 -9.62
N ILE A 234 25.18 1.40 -9.68
CA ILE A 234 24.52 0.13 -9.37
C ILE A 234 25.25 -0.53 -8.21
N TYR A 235 24.49 -1.04 -7.24
CA TYR A 235 24.98 -1.67 -6.04
C TYR A 235 24.24 -2.98 -5.76
N THR A 236 24.94 -4.00 -5.26
CA THR A 236 24.31 -5.21 -4.73
C THR A 236 24.41 -5.31 -3.21
N TYR A 237 23.37 -5.84 -2.55
CA TYR A 237 23.33 -6.03 -1.09
C TYR A 237 22.97 -7.48 -0.71
N LYS A 238 23.23 -7.87 0.55
CA LYS A 238 23.15 -9.28 1.03
C LYS A 238 22.30 -9.47 2.30
N HIS A 239 21.10 -8.89 2.34
CA HIS A 239 20.14 -9.12 3.43
C HIS A 239 18.72 -9.17 2.86
N ILE A 240 17.79 -9.80 3.57
CA ILE A 240 16.39 -9.85 3.14
C ILE A 240 15.74 -8.48 3.37
N PRO A 241 15.28 -7.78 2.32
CA PRO A 241 14.65 -6.49 2.50
C PRO A 241 13.20 -6.67 2.95
N ASN A 242 12.74 -5.82 3.86
CA ASN A 242 11.33 -5.75 4.25
C ASN A 242 10.51 -4.81 3.32
N ASN A 243 11.20 -3.94 2.60
CA ASN A 243 10.60 -2.85 1.84
C ASN A 243 11.30 -2.63 0.49
N TYR A 244 10.52 -2.23 -0.50
CA TYR A 244 10.99 -1.47 -1.65
C TYR A 244 11.00 0.01 -1.29
N PHE A 245 12.05 0.73 -1.69
CA PHE A 245 12.16 2.17 -1.51
C PHE A 245 12.44 2.88 -2.84
N LEU A 246 11.77 4.00 -3.01
CA LEU A 246 12.18 5.07 -3.92
C LEU A 246 12.36 6.34 -3.08
N SER A 247 13.61 6.78 -2.92
CA SER A 247 13.94 7.94 -2.10
C SER A 247 14.52 9.06 -2.96
N VAL A 248 14.11 10.29 -2.69
CA VAL A 248 14.60 11.50 -3.33
C VAL A 248 15.22 12.39 -2.27
N ASP A 249 16.47 12.82 -2.48
CA ASP A 249 17.20 13.80 -1.65
C ASP A 249 17.13 13.50 -0.14
N GLY A 250 17.38 12.25 0.26
CA GLY A 250 17.02 11.75 1.59
C GLY A 250 17.69 12.49 2.76
N ASN A 251 18.90 13.00 2.53
CA ASN A 251 19.65 13.78 3.51
C ASN A 251 19.25 15.28 3.57
N SER A 252 18.40 15.75 2.64
CA SER A 252 17.97 17.15 2.57
C SER A 252 16.73 17.43 3.45
N LEU A 253 16.32 18.70 3.54
CA LEU A 253 15.02 19.09 4.14
C LEU A 253 13.83 18.76 3.24
N ASN A 254 14.05 18.68 1.93
CA ASN A 254 13.04 18.38 0.91
C ASN A 254 12.95 16.88 0.59
N GLY A 255 13.59 16.04 1.42
CA GLY A 255 13.61 14.60 1.23
C GLY A 255 12.20 14.02 1.18
N LYS A 256 11.97 13.08 0.27
CA LYS A 256 10.70 12.36 0.16
C LYS A 256 10.91 10.92 -0.24
N MET A 257 9.99 10.06 0.18
CA MET A 257 10.09 8.61 -0.01
C MET A 257 8.76 8.03 -0.46
N MET A 258 8.85 7.04 -1.35
CA MET A 258 7.83 6.05 -1.58
C MET A 258 8.31 4.73 -1.01
N VAL A 259 7.48 4.09 -0.19
CA VAL A 259 7.80 2.83 0.48
C VAL A 259 6.71 1.81 0.21
N SER A 260 7.10 0.62 -0.23
CA SER A 260 6.18 -0.51 -0.39
C SER A 260 6.70 -1.71 0.36
N HIS A 261 5.92 -2.21 1.31
CA HIS A 261 6.30 -3.39 2.10
C HIS A 261 6.17 -4.65 1.23
N TYR A 262 7.11 -5.58 1.37
CA TYR A 262 7.00 -6.89 0.75
C TYR A 262 6.04 -7.76 1.55
N ILE A 263 4.75 -7.73 1.21
CA ILE A 263 3.73 -8.57 1.84
C ILE A 263 3.94 -10.03 1.42
N TYR A 264 3.80 -10.96 2.35
CA TYR A 264 3.93 -12.39 2.07
C TYR A 264 2.74 -12.90 1.25
N GLY A 265 3.00 -13.76 0.27
CA GLY A 265 1.97 -14.26 -0.65
C GLY A 265 1.50 -13.26 -1.72
N GLU A 266 1.95 -12.00 -1.66
CA GLU A 266 1.55 -10.97 -2.62
C GLU A 266 2.69 -10.56 -3.55
N LEU A 267 2.34 -10.31 -4.81
CA LEU A 267 3.28 -9.69 -5.74
C LEU A 267 3.58 -8.26 -5.29
N ARG A 268 4.86 -7.86 -5.34
CA ARG A 268 5.24 -6.46 -5.04
C ARG A 268 4.47 -5.45 -5.88
N ALA A 269 4.08 -5.83 -7.10
CA ALA A 269 3.26 -4.99 -7.97
C ALA A 269 1.91 -4.59 -7.34
N ASN A 270 1.36 -5.43 -6.47
CA ASN A 270 0.05 -5.26 -5.84
C ASN A 270 0.16 -4.74 -4.39
N CYS A 271 1.37 -4.78 -3.80
CA CYS A 271 1.62 -4.28 -2.46
C CYS A 271 1.42 -2.77 -2.39
N PRO A 272 0.71 -2.23 -1.38
CA PRO A 272 0.43 -0.81 -1.27
C PRO A 272 1.70 0.04 -1.14
N VAL A 273 1.60 1.31 -1.51
CA VAL A 273 2.71 2.27 -1.43
C VAL A 273 2.34 3.43 -0.51
N LEU A 274 3.22 3.72 0.44
CA LEU A 274 3.20 4.93 1.24
C LEU A 274 4.08 5.98 0.57
N GLU A 275 3.56 7.17 0.31
CA GLU A 275 4.31 8.31 -0.19
C GLU A 275 4.26 9.44 0.82
N PHE A 276 5.42 9.95 1.24
CA PHE A 276 5.50 11.01 2.23
C PHE A 276 6.77 11.83 2.09
N THR A 277 6.74 13.04 2.64
CA THR A 277 7.89 13.95 2.68
C THR A 277 8.42 14.08 4.11
N LYS A 278 9.70 14.45 4.24
CA LYS A 278 10.33 14.77 5.52
C LYS A 278 9.68 15.99 6.18
N LYS A 279 9.24 16.95 5.36
CA LYS A 279 8.57 18.17 5.83
C LYS A 279 7.22 17.87 6.46
N ASP A 280 6.41 17.04 5.80
CA ASP A 280 5.03 16.79 6.23
C ASP A 280 4.97 15.69 7.31
N ASN A 281 5.89 14.72 7.26
CA ASN A 281 5.93 13.61 8.20
C ASN A 281 7.35 13.23 8.65
N PRO A 282 8.02 14.09 9.45
CA PRO A 282 9.43 13.92 9.81
C PRO A 282 9.70 12.64 10.62
N SER A 283 8.77 12.22 11.48
CA SER A 283 8.90 11.01 12.30
C SER A 283 8.87 9.74 11.44
N LEU A 284 7.88 9.65 10.54
CA LEU A 284 7.77 8.52 9.62
C LEU A 284 8.95 8.48 8.66
N PHE A 285 9.32 9.64 8.10
CA PHE A 285 10.48 9.77 7.22
C PHE A 285 11.76 9.30 7.90
N LYS A 286 12.05 9.77 9.12
CA LYS A 286 13.25 9.38 9.86
C LYS A 286 13.31 7.87 10.08
N LYS A 287 12.20 7.21 10.39
CA LYS A 287 12.16 5.75 10.59
C LYS A 287 12.51 4.99 9.31
N TYR A 288 11.88 5.32 8.19
CA TYR A 288 12.15 4.65 6.92
C TYR A 288 13.51 5.00 6.33
N TRP A 289 13.96 6.26 6.49
CA TRP A 289 15.29 6.68 6.08
C TRP A 289 16.38 5.95 6.87
N ASN A 290 16.25 5.85 8.19
CA ASN A 290 17.18 5.07 9.02
C ASN A 290 17.21 3.60 8.60
N SER A 291 16.04 3.01 8.28
CA SER A 291 15.98 1.66 7.74
C SER A 291 16.73 1.56 6.42
N LEU A 292 16.47 2.45 5.46
CA LEU A 292 17.13 2.45 4.16
C LEU A 292 18.65 2.62 4.29
N ASP A 293 19.10 3.56 5.11
CA ASP A 293 20.53 3.76 5.40
C ASP A 293 21.19 2.47 5.89
N LYS A 294 20.58 1.79 6.86
CA LYS A 294 21.07 0.51 7.39
C LYS A 294 21.09 -0.60 6.33
N LEU A 295 20.09 -0.64 5.44
CA LEU A 295 20.06 -1.61 4.35
C LEU A 295 21.15 -1.30 3.31
N MET A 296 21.51 -0.04 3.08
CA MET A 296 22.60 0.30 2.15
C MET A 296 24.00 0.02 2.71
N GLN A 297 24.14 -0.17 4.02
CA GLN A 297 25.41 -0.49 4.67
C GLN A 297 25.94 -1.84 4.16
N GLY A 298 27.21 -1.85 3.71
CA GLY A 298 27.85 -3.05 3.18
C GLY A 298 27.45 -3.43 1.74
N ALA A 299 26.68 -2.58 1.04
CA ALA A 299 26.38 -2.79 -0.36
C ALA A 299 27.64 -2.60 -1.24
N ASN A 300 27.80 -3.48 -2.23
CA ASN A 300 28.96 -3.49 -3.13
C ASN A 300 28.62 -2.78 -4.44
N LYS A 301 29.41 -1.78 -4.82
CA LYS A 301 29.25 -1.13 -6.12
C LYS A 301 29.66 -2.08 -7.23
N ILE A 302 28.78 -2.28 -8.20
CA ILE A 302 29.06 -3.06 -9.40
C ILE A 302 29.85 -2.19 -10.38
N LYS A 303 31.01 -2.71 -10.82
CA LYS A 303 31.76 -2.14 -11.94
C LYS A 303 31.46 -2.99 -13.17
N PHE A 304 30.90 -2.36 -14.19
CA PHE A 304 30.72 -3.01 -15.48
C PHE A 304 31.96 -2.75 -16.33
N ASP A 305 32.66 -3.82 -16.68
CA ASP A 305 33.71 -3.82 -17.70
C ASP A 305 33.13 -3.62 -19.11
#